data_AF-A0A0G4NB78-F1
#
_entry.id   AF-A0A0G4NB78-F1
#
_cell.length_a   1.000
_cell.length_b   1.000
_cell.length_c   1.000
_cell.angle_alpha   90.00
_cell.angle_beta   90.00
_cell.angle_gamma   90.00
#
_symmetry.space_group_name_H-M   'P 1'
#
loop_
_entity.id
_entity.type
_entity.pdbx_description
1 polymer ?
#
loop_
_entity_poly.entity_id
_entity_poly.type
_entity_poly.pdbx_seq_one_letter_code
_entity_poly.pdbx_strand_id
1 'polypeptide(L)'
;MAVTSIAHRQNAGGAGFMPGVENIEMELETLLADEDGLNEEVTMGLIRNLKIPSPNTNPPPSDKEVLFPSYLINLVTSEMWNNGFVKESERFLANVMQSIQQEVMQHDGDEAINPGAFWLSNVHEMLSFVFLAEDWYEAQKSDNYEYDRLLEIVKHDLESLEFNIYHTWMKVLKKKLHKMIIPAIIESQSLPGFVTNESSRFLGKLLQ
;
A
#
# COMPACT_ATOMS: atom_id res chain seq x y z
N MET A 1 6.72 11.84 12.04
CA MET A 1 5.71 12.85 12.43
C MET A 1 6.04 13.37 13.82
N ALA A 2 6.03 14.69 14.01
CA ALA A 2 6.58 15.34 15.21
C ALA A 2 5.69 15.15 16.44
N VAL A 3 6.18 14.45 17.46
CA VAL A 3 5.57 14.40 18.79
C VAL A 3 6.13 15.56 19.61
N THR A 4 5.33 16.60 19.81
CA THR A 4 5.65 17.68 20.73
C THR A 4 5.58 17.17 22.17
N SER A 5 6.73 17.16 22.86
CA SER A 5 6.80 16.84 24.29
C SER A 5 6.13 17.95 25.11
N ILE A 6 5.03 17.60 25.79
CA ILE A 6 4.43 18.48 26.79
C ILE A 6 5.06 18.13 28.14
N ALA A 7 5.82 19.09 28.66
CA ALA A 7 6.45 19.02 29.96
C ALA A 7 5.42 18.79 31.08
N HIS A 8 5.61 17.71 31.83
CA HIS A 8 4.76 17.31 32.95
C HIS A 8 5.00 18.24 34.16
N ARG A 9 4.11 19.22 34.36
CA ARG A 9 4.02 19.97 35.62
C ARG A 9 3.19 19.14 36.59
N GLN A 10 3.84 18.67 37.66
CA GLN A 10 3.19 18.08 38.83
C GLN A 10 2.12 19.03 39.37
N ASN A 11 0.87 18.59 39.37
CA ASN A 11 -0.12 19.09 40.32
C ASN A 11 -0.96 17.91 40.82
N ALA A 12 -0.71 17.54 42.08
CA ALA A 12 -1.49 16.55 42.79
C ALA A 12 -2.87 17.13 43.13
N GLY A 13 -3.93 16.40 42.79
CA GLY A 13 -5.27 16.70 43.29
C GLY A 13 -6.39 16.28 42.35
N GLY A 14 -7.00 15.12 42.64
CA GLY A 14 -8.31 14.72 42.09
C GLY A 14 -8.25 14.01 40.74
N ALA A 15 -8.20 12.68 40.76
CA ALA A 15 -8.63 11.86 39.63
C ALA A 15 -10.15 12.04 39.47
N GLY A 16 -10.54 13.05 38.71
CA GLY A 16 -11.91 13.22 38.26
C GLY A 16 -12.20 12.17 37.18
N PHE A 17 -13.03 11.20 37.51
CA PHE A 17 -13.63 10.25 36.57
C PHE A 17 -14.27 11.06 35.43
N MET A 18 -13.79 10.91 34.20
CA MET A 18 -14.36 11.54 33.01
C MET A 18 -15.22 10.51 32.27
N PRO A 19 -16.54 10.43 32.54
CA PRO A 19 -17.42 9.38 32.03
C PRO A 19 -17.61 9.34 30.49
N GLY A 20 -16.96 10.23 29.73
CA GLY A 20 -17.00 10.24 28.27
C GLY A 20 -15.82 9.54 27.59
N VAL A 21 -14.66 9.40 28.24
CA VAL A 21 -13.45 8.82 27.63
C VAL A 21 -13.47 7.29 27.70
N GLU A 22 -13.88 6.73 28.84
CA GLU A 22 -14.08 5.29 29.01
C GLU A 22 -15.12 4.70 28.03
N ASN A 23 -16.08 5.52 27.61
CA ASN A 23 -17.10 5.12 26.64
C ASN A 23 -16.51 4.95 25.23
N ILE A 24 -15.53 5.80 24.85
CA ILE A 24 -14.87 5.72 23.54
C ILE A 24 -13.93 4.52 23.49
N GLU A 25 -13.15 4.27 24.55
CA GLU A 25 -12.25 3.11 24.63
C GLU A 25 -13.04 1.79 24.57
N MET A 26 -14.17 1.71 25.29
CA MET A 26 -15.05 0.54 25.26
C MET A 26 -15.73 0.33 23.89
N GLU A 27 -16.15 1.41 23.23
CA GLU A 27 -16.71 1.35 21.88
C GLU A 27 -15.66 0.91 20.87
N LEU A 28 -14.42 1.42 20.98
CA LEU A 28 -13.29 1.01 20.16
C LEU A 28 -12.99 -0.47 20.34
N GLU A 29 -12.86 -0.97 21.57
CA GLU A 29 -12.66 -2.40 21.84
C GLU A 29 -13.80 -3.24 21.25
N THR A 30 -15.05 -2.77 21.34
CA THR A 30 -16.21 -3.46 20.76
C THR A 30 -16.10 -3.54 19.23
N LEU A 31 -15.68 -2.45 18.57
CA LEU A 31 -15.48 -2.41 17.12
C LEU A 31 -14.32 -3.32 16.68
N LEU A 32 -13.19 -3.31 17.42
CA LEU A 32 -12.03 -4.16 17.13
C LEU A 32 -12.33 -5.66 17.37
N ALA A 33 -13.22 -5.97 18.31
CA ALA A 33 -13.65 -7.33 18.59
C ALA A 33 -14.60 -7.91 17.53
N ASP A 34 -15.27 -7.07 16.73
CA ASP A 34 -16.07 -7.50 15.58
C ASP A 34 -15.17 -7.78 14.37
N GLU A 35 -14.40 -8.87 14.47
CA GLU A 35 -13.44 -9.29 13.44
C GLU A 35 -14.12 -9.53 12.09
N ASP A 36 -15.30 -10.14 12.07
CA ASP A 36 -16.01 -10.48 10.83
C ASP A 36 -16.53 -9.22 10.13
N GLY A 37 -17.18 -8.30 10.88
CA GLY A 37 -17.68 -7.04 10.34
C GLY A 37 -16.55 -6.17 9.79
N LEU A 38 -15.45 -6.04 10.55
CA LEU A 38 -14.30 -5.25 10.13
C LEU A 38 -13.60 -5.85 8.90
N ASN A 39 -13.44 -7.18 8.85
CA ASN A 39 -12.89 -7.85 7.68
C ASN A 39 -13.78 -7.65 6.45
N GLU A 40 -15.11 -7.72 6.58
CA GLU A 40 -16.02 -7.50 5.46
C GLU A 40 -15.93 -6.06 4.94
N GLU A 41 -15.96 -5.06 5.83
CA GLU A 41 -15.88 -3.65 5.44
C GLU A 41 -14.57 -3.33 4.69
N VAL A 42 -13.45 -3.85 5.17
CA VAL A 42 -12.15 -3.62 4.53
C VAL A 42 -12.03 -4.40 3.23
N THR A 43 -12.31 -5.71 3.23
CA THR A 43 -12.10 -6.54 2.03
C THR A 43 -13.09 -6.22 0.91
N MET A 44 -14.37 -6.03 1.23
CA MET A 44 -15.39 -5.72 0.24
C MET A 44 -15.47 -4.22 -0.04
N GLY A 45 -15.51 -3.38 1.00
CA GLY A 45 -15.67 -1.93 0.84
C GLY A 45 -14.39 -1.25 0.35
N LEU A 46 -13.29 -1.43 1.09
CA LEU A 46 -12.05 -0.70 0.85
C LEU A 46 -11.17 -1.30 -0.25
N ILE A 47 -11.26 -2.61 -0.50
CA ILE A 47 -10.40 -3.29 -1.49
C ILE A 47 -11.17 -3.58 -2.78
N ARG A 48 -12.18 -4.45 -2.75
CA ARG A 48 -12.84 -4.95 -3.98
C ARG A 48 -13.76 -3.95 -4.67
N ASN A 49 -14.53 -3.16 -3.91
CA ASN A 49 -15.47 -2.20 -4.48
C ASN A 49 -14.87 -0.80 -4.67
N LEU A 50 -13.56 -0.65 -4.41
CA LEU A 50 -12.88 0.62 -4.49
C LEU A 50 -12.81 1.13 -5.93
N LYS A 51 -13.22 2.38 -6.13
CA LYS A 51 -12.95 3.11 -7.37
C LYS A 51 -11.59 3.77 -7.30
N ILE A 52 -10.60 3.13 -7.90
CA ILE A 52 -9.23 3.64 -7.97
C ILE A 52 -9.21 4.98 -8.73
N PRO A 53 -8.62 6.04 -8.15
CA PRO A 53 -8.55 7.35 -8.81
C PRO A 53 -7.75 7.25 -10.12
N SER A 54 -8.21 7.98 -11.13
CA SER A 54 -7.51 8.04 -12.41
C SER A 54 -6.32 9.01 -12.30
N PRO A 55 -5.12 8.63 -12.76
CA PRO A 55 -3.95 9.51 -12.73
C PRO A 55 -4.08 10.69 -13.70
N ASN A 56 -5.05 10.63 -14.62
CA ASN A 56 -5.26 11.65 -15.66
C ASN A 56 -6.32 12.70 -15.27
N THR A 57 -6.74 12.77 -14.01
CA THR A 57 -7.63 13.84 -13.55
C THR A 57 -6.90 15.20 -13.51
N ASN A 58 -7.67 16.30 -13.56
CA ASN A 58 -7.15 17.64 -13.36
C ASN A 58 -7.96 18.36 -12.27
N PRO A 59 -7.38 18.57 -11.07
CA PRO A 59 -6.01 18.23 -10.66
C PRO A 59 -5.76 16.70 -10.58
N PRO A 60 -4.50 16.25 -10.66
CA PRO A 60 -4.16 14.85 -10.41
C PRO A 60 -4.48 14.48 -8.95
N PRO A 61 -4.69 13.18 -8.64
CA PRO A 61 -4.96 12.74 -7.28
C PRO A 61 -3.79 13.10 -6.35
N SER A 62 -4.11 13.56 -5.15
CA SER A 62 -3.12 13.80 -4.09
C SER A 62 -2.62 12.49 -3.48
N ASP A 63 -1.45 12.51 -2.85
CA ASP A 63 -0.90 11.34 -2.14
C ASP A 63 -1.89 10.78 -1.12
N LYS A 64 -2.67 11.65 -0.46
CA LYS A 64 -3.73 11.22 0.48
C LYS A 64 -4.84 10.45 -0.21
N GLU A 65 -5.26 10.87 -1.40
CA GLU A 65 -6.27 10.16 -2.18
C GLU A 65 -5.75 8.85 -2.77
N VAL A 66 -4.44 8.71 -2.94
CA VAL A 66 -3.82 7.46 -3.40
C VAL A 66 -3.60 6.48 -2.25
N LEU A 67 -3.12 6.97 -1.10
CA LEU A 67 -2.69 6.16 0.05
C LEU A 67 -3.74 6.03 1.16
N PHE A 68 -4.97 6.50 0.95
CA PHE A 68 -6.00 6.36 1.98
C PHE A 68 -6.30 4.89 2.35
N PRO A 69 -6.23 3.89 1.45
CA PRO A 69 -6.47 2.50 1.86
C PRO A 69 -5.42 2.01 2.84
N SER A 70 -4.13 2.18 2.54
CA SER A 70 -3.06 1.79 3.46
C SER A 70 -3.13 2.58 4.76
N TYR A 71 -3.49 3.86 4.73
CA TYR A 71 -3.70 4.66 5.93
C TYR A 71 -4.79 4.08 6.84
N LEU A 72 -5.96 3.71 6.29
CA LEU A 72 -7.06 3.14 7.08
C LEU A 72 -6.72 1.75 7.60
N ILE A 73 -6.07 0.92 6.78
CA ILE A 73 -5.62 -0.42 7.20
C ILE A 73 -4.60 -0.29 8.33
N ASN A 74 -3.58 0.55 8.18
CA ASN A 74 -2.55 0.78 9.19
C ASN A 74 -3.15 1.36 10.48
N LEU A 75 -4.17 2.23 10.38
CA LEU A 75 -4.89 2.74 11.55
C LEU A 75 -5.53 1.59 12.32
N VAL A 76 -6.32 0.74 11.67
CA VAL A 76 -6.96 -0.43 12.30
C VAL A 76 -5.92 -1.36 12.90
N THR A 77 -4.86 -1.67 12.16
CA THR A 77 -3.75 -2.51 12.65
C THR A 77 -3.08 -1.90 13.88
N SER A 78 -2.81 -0.60 13.89
CA SER A 78 -2.20 0.08 15.03
C SER A 78 -3.11 0.05 16.27
N GLU A 79 -4.42 0.20 16.09
CA GLU A 79 -5.38 0.12 17.19
C GLU A 79 -5.52 -1.31 17.71
N MET A 80 -5.51 -2.33 16.85
CA MET A 80 -5.47 -3.73 17.28
C MET A 80 -4.24 -4.03 18.15
N TRP A 81 -3.06 -3.56 17.72
CA TRP A 81 -1.82 -3.75 18.47
C TRP A 81 -1.81 -3.00 19.80
N ASN A 82 -2.28 -1.75 19.82
CA ASN A 82 -2.37 -0.97 21.05
C ASN A 82 -3.30 -1.60 22.09
N ASN A 83 -4.34 -2.31 21.64
CA ASN A 83 -5.33 -2.96 22.51
C ASN A 83 -5.09 -4.48 22.72
N GLY A 84 -3.96 -5.02 22.27
CA GLY A 84 -3.58 -6.41 22.56
C GLY A 84 -4.18 -7.48 21.64
N PHE A 85 -4.85 -7.09 20.56
CA PHE A 85 -5.48 -7.98 19.56
C PHE A 85 -4.47 -8.56 18.56
N VAL A 86 -3.41 -9.20 19.06
CA VAL A 86 -2.26 -9.68 18.24
C VAL A 86 -2.71 -10.70 17.20
N LYS A 87 -3.46 -11.72 17.62
CA LYS A 87 -3.86 -12.83 16.73
C LYS A 87 -4.94 -12.40 15.74
N GLU A 88 -5.82 -11.52 16.16
CA GLU A 88 -6.86 -10.91 15.34
C GLU A 88 -6.21 -10.04 14.25
N SER A 89 -5.18 -9.26 14.61
CA SER A 89 -4.43 -8.45 13.65
C SER A 89 -3.69 -9.29 12.60
N GLU A 90 -3.16 -10.46 12.99
CA GLU A 90 -2.54 -11.42 12.06
C GLU A 90 -3.56 -11.89 11.01
N ARG A 91 -4.74 -12.32 11.47
CA ARG A 91 -5.82 -12.79 10.59
C ARG A 91 -6.34 -11.68 9.69
N PHE A 92 -6.56 -10.49 10.25
CA PHE A 92 -6.99 -9.30 9.51
C PHE A 92 -6.01 -8.95 8.39
N LEU A 93 -4.71 -8.84 8.70
CA LEU A 93 -3.69 -8.54 7.70
C LEU A 93 -3.56 -9.63 6.64
N ALA A 94 -3.67 -10.91 7.01
CA ALA A 94 -3.68 -12.00 6.04
C ALA A 94 -4.85 -11.88 5.05
N ASN A 95 -6.07 -11.59 5.53
CA ASN A 95 -7.26 -11.38 4.70
C ASN A 95 -7.11 -10.17 3.77
N VAL A 96 -6.55 -9.07 4.29
CA VAL A 96 -6.25 -7.85 3.52
C VAL A 96 -5.25 -8.15 2.41
N MET A 97 -4.10 -8.76 2.74
CA MET A 97 -3.06 -9.09 1.76
C MET A 97 -3.58 -10.03 0.67
N GLN A 98 -4.35 -11.05 1.06
CA GLN A 98 -4.98 -11.96 0.11
C GLN A 98 -5.97 -11.22 -0.82
N SER A 99 -6.78 -10.32 -0.27
CA SER A 99 -7.76 -9.56 -1.03
C SER A 99 -7.10 -8.58 -2.01
N ILE A 100 -6.04 -7.89 -1.59
CA ILE A 100 -5.24 -7.01 -2.47
C ILE A 100 -4.63 -7.85 -3.61
N GLN A 101 -4.04 -9.01 -3.29
CA GLN A 101 -3.45 -9.87 -4.31
C GLN A 101 -4.48 -10.30 -5.36
N GLN A 102 -5.66 -10.73 -4.92
CA GLN A 102 -6.76 -11.10 -5.82
C GLN A 102 -7.23 -9.92 -6.66
N GLU A 103 -7.42 -8.76 -6.04
CA GLU A 103 -7.85 -7.54 -6.72
C GLU A 103 -6.87 -7.11 -7.80
N VAL A 104 -5.55 -7.18 -7.55
CA VAL A 104 -4.56 -6.84 -8.59
C VAL A 104 -4.52 -7.89 -9.70
N MET A 105 -4.56 -9.18 -9.34
CA MET A 105 -4.41 -10.27 -10.31
C MET A 105 -5.62 -10.49 -11.21
N GLN A 106 -6.78 -9.89 -10.92
CA GLN A 106 -7.96 -10.00 -11.78
C GLN A 106 -7.89 -9.11 -13.04
N HIS A 107 -7.04 -8.06 -13.02
CA HIS A 107 -6.87 -7.15 -14.15
C HIS A 107 -5.77 -7.67 -15.09
N ASP A 108 -5.95 -7.50 -16.41
CA ASP A 108 -4.93 -7.82 -17.42
C ASP A 108 -4.80 -6.68 -18.46
N GLY A 109 -3.73 -6.72 -19.24
CA GLY A 109 -3.47 -5.77 -20.31
C GLY A 109 -3.35 -4.33 -19.78
N ASP A 110 -3.82 -3.37 -20.56
CA ASP A 110 -3.65 -1.95 -20.24
C ASP A 110 -4.44 -1.53 -18.99
N GLU A 111 -5.53 -2.22 -18.68
CA GLU A 111 -6.39 -1.94 -17.52
C GLU A 111 -5.71 -2.32 -16.20
N ALA A 112 -4.72 -3.23 -16.22
CA ALA A 112 -3.94 -3.60 -15.04
C ALA A 112 -2.89 -2.56 -14.62
N ILE A 113 -2.61 -1.55 -15.46
CA ILE A 113 -1.54 -0.59 -15.18
C ILE A 113 -1.89 0.31 -14.00
N ASN A 114 -3.09 0.89 -13.99
CA ASN A 114 -3.49 1.81 -12.91
C ASN A 114 -3.71 1.07 -11.57
N PRO A 115 -4.49 -0.03 -11.52
CA PRO A 115 -4.65 -0.80 -10.29
C PRO A 115 -3.35 -1.37 -9.76
N GLY A 116 -2.46 -1.86 -10.64
CA GLY A 116 -1.16 -2.39 -10.24
C GLY A 116 -0.26 -1.32 -9.62
N ALA A 117 -0.21 -0.11 -10.19
CA ALA A 117 0.54 0.99 -9.61
C ALA A 117 -0.06 1.44 -8.26
N PHE A 118 -1.39 1.59 -8.20
CA PHE A 118 -2.11 2.02 -7.00
C PHE A 118 -1.89 1.07 -5.82
N TRP A 119 -2.09 -0.23 -6.03
CA TRP A 119 -1.92 -1.22 -4.97
C TRP A 119 -0.45 -1.48 -4.62
N LEU A 120 0.48 -1.36 -5.58
CA LEU A 120 1.91 -1.39 -5.28
C LEU A 120 2.29 -0.26 -4.30
N SER A 121 1.81 0.96 -4.53
CA SER A 121 2.04 2.10 -3.63
C SER A 121 1.43 1.87 -2.23
N ASN A 122 0.21 1.34 -2.17
CA ASN A 122 -0.45 1.08 -0.88
C ASN A 122 0.22 -0.04 -0.09
N VAL A 123 0.61 -1.15 -0.74
CA VAL A 123 1.34 -2.25 -0.09
C VAL A 123 2.72 -1.78 0.39
N HIS A 124 3.41 -0.94 -0.39
CA HIS A 124 4.69 -0.36 0.02
C HIS A 124 4.55 0.54 1.26
N GLU A 125 3.46 1.32 1.35
CA GLU A 125 3.17 2.14 2.52
C GLU A 125 2.82 1.29 3.76
N MET A 126 2.08 0.19 3.58
CA MET A 126 1.82 -0.79 4.66
C MET A 126 3.12 -1.42 5.17
N LEU A 127 4.00 -1.85 4.26
CA LEU A 127 5.30 -2.41 4.64
C LEU A 127 6.16 -1.38 5.38
N SER A 128 6.20 -0.14 4.89
CA SER A 128 6.92 0.97 5.53
C SER A 128 6.42 1.26 6.94
N PHE A 129 5.09 1.17 7.15
CA PHE A 129 4.49 1.31 8.47
C PHE A 129 4.94 0.19 9.43
N VAL A 130 5.00 -1.07 8.96
CA VAL A 130 5.44 -2.20 9.79
C VAL A 130 6.90 -2.06 10.21
N PHE A 131 7.78 -1.63 9.31
CA PHE A 131 9.18 -1.31 9.66
C PHE A 131 9.26 -0.21 10.73
N LEU A 132 8.46 0.85 10.61
CA LEU A 132 8.43 1.92 11.61
C LEU A 132 7.91 1.43 12.97
N ALA A 133 6.92 0.54 12.97
CA ALA A 133 6.37 -0.05 14.18
C ALA A 133 7.41 -0.93 14.89
N GLU A 134 8.14 -1.77 14.15
CA GLU A 134 9.23 -2.58 14.67
C GLU A 134 10.28 -1.73 15.40
N ASP A 135 10.80 -0.70 14.74
CA ASP A 135 11.77 0.24 15.34
C ASP A 135 11.24 0.86 16.65
N TRP A 136 9.95 1.19 16.69
CA TRP A 136 9.31 1.78 17.86
C TRP A 136 9.16 0.78 19.02
N TYR A 137 8.78 -0.47 18.74
CA TYR A 137 8.66 -1.53 19.74
C TYR A 137 10.02 -1.97 20.28
N GLU A 138 11.02 -2.12 19.42
CA GLU A 138 12.39 -2.43 19.83
C GLU A 138 12.96 -1.37 20.78
N ALA A 139 12.71 -0.08 20.48
CA ALA A 139 13.16 1.03 21.32
C ALA A 139 12.55 1.01 22.74
N GLN A 140 11.38 0.40 22.92
CA GLN A 140 10.72 0.27 24.22
C GLN A 140 11.28 -0.87 25.08
N LYS A 141 12.12 -1.76 24.51
CA LYS A 141 12.68 -2.93 25.21
C LYS A 141 11.60 -3.80 25.88
N SER A 142 10.49 -3.98 25.18
CA SER A 142 9.43 -4.88 25.61
C SER A 142 9.86 -6.32 25.30
N ASP A 143 9.88 -7.22 26.29
CA ASP A 143 10.16 -8.66 26.08
C ASP A 143 8.91 -9.38 25.49
N ASN A 144 8.29 -8.81 24.46
CA ASN A 144 7.04 -9.31 23.91
C ASN A 144 7.25 -10.15 22.65
N TYR A 145 7.75 -11.38 22.87
CA TYR A 145 8.07 -12.35 21.81
C TYR A 145 6.91 -12.66 20.85
N GLU A 146 5.65 -12.50 21.27
CA GLU A 146 4.51 -12.69 20.37
C GLU A 146 4.38 -11.58 19.33
N TYR A 147 4.71 -10.33 19.70
CA TYR A 147 4.71 -9.18 18.78
C TYR A 147 5.89 -9.24 17.81
N ASP A 148 7.08 -9.57 18.28
CA ASP A 148 8.27 -9.70 17.42
C ASP A 148 8.03 -10.74 16.32
N ARG A 149 7.45 -11.89 16.72
CA ARG A 149 7.07 -12.94 15.78
C ARG A 149 6.00 -12.48 14.80
N LEU A 150 4.99 -11.75 15.26
CA LEU A 150 3.95 -11.20 14.38
C LEU A 150 4.57 -10.25 13.34
N LEU A 151 5.40 -9.31 13.77
CA LEU A 151 6.05 -8.34 12.89
C LEU A 151 6.92 -9.02 11.85
N GLU A 152 7.67 -10.07 12.22
CA GLU A 152 8.47 -10.85 11.28
C GLU A 152 7.61 -11.51 10.19
N ILE A 153 6.50 -12.15 10.58
CA ILE A 153 5.55 -12.78 9.65
C ILE A 153 4.94 -11.73 8.71
N VAL A 154 4.43 -10.63 9.28
CA VAL A 154 3.75 -9.58 8.51
C VAL A 154 4.70 -8.91 7.51
N LYS A 155 5.95 -8.62 7.91
CA LYS A 155 6.96 -8.06 6.99
C LYS A 155 7.21 -8.99 5.81
N HIS A 156 7.50 -10.26 6.10
CA HIS A 156 7.77 -11.24 5.06
C HIS A 156 6.60 -11.37 4.07
N ASP A 157 5.37 -11.42 4.58
CA ASP A 157 4.19 -11.58 3.74
C ASP A 157 3.89 -10.32 2.91
N LEU A 158 4.13 -9.12 3.46
CA LEU A 158 4.02 -7.87 2.71
C LEU A 158 5.11 -7.72 1.64
N GLU A 159 6.36 -8.07 1.94
CA GLU A 159 7.45 -8.11 0.95
C GLU A 159 7.12 -9.06 -0.21
N SER A 160 6.58 -10.24 0.12
CA SER A 160 6.12 -11.22 -0.86
C SER A 160 4.98 -10.67 -1.73
N LEU A 161 3.99 -10.01 -1.11
CA LEU A 161 2.88 -9.37 -1.81
C LEU A 161 3.38 -8.25 -2.74
N GLU A 162 4.24 -7.37 -2.25
CA GLU A 162 4.84 -6.28 -3.02
C GLU A 162 5.57 -6.83 -4.25
N PHE A 163 6.40 -7.87 -4.06
CA PHE A 163 7.10 -8.54 -5.14
C PHE A 163 6.13 -9.12 -6.18
N ASN A 164 5.07 -9.81 -5.75
CA ASN A 164 4.10 -10.44 -6.65
C ASN A 164 3.35 -9.40 -7.50
N ILE A 165 2.91 -8.31 -6.88
CA ILE A 165 2.25 -7.18 -7.57
C ILE A 165 3.22 -6.54 -8.55
N TYR A 166 4.42 -6.18 -8.10
CA TYR A 166 5.45 -5.57 -8.95
C TYR A 166 5.79 -6.44 -10.15
N HIS A 167 6.00 -7.74 -9.95
CA HIS A 167 6.33 -8.67 -11.02
C HIS A 167 5.24 -8.70 -12.10
N THR A 168 3.99 -8.85 -11.67
CA THR A 168 2.82 -8.92 -12.56
C THR A 168 2.64 -7.62 -13.32
N TRP A 169 2.67 -6.49 -12.62
CA TRP A 169 2.53 -5.16 -13.20
C TRP A 169 3.67 -4.84 -14.19
N MET A 170 4.92 -5.16 -13.83
CA MET A 170 6.07 -4.95 -14.70
C MET A 170 6.01 -5.79 -15.98
N LYS A 171 5.48 -7.01 -15.90
CA LYS A 171 5.27 -7.88 -17.09
C LYS A 171 4.28 -7.26 -18.06
N VAL A 172 3.18 -6.70 -17.55
CA VAL A 172 2.18 -5.96 -18.35
C VAL A 172 2.83 -4.74 -19.03
N LEU A 173 3.54 -3.91 -18.27
CA LEU A 173 4.20 -2.72 -18.80
C LEU A 173 5.21 -3.04 -19.91
N LYS A 174 6.06 -4.04 -19.70
CA LYS A 174 7.04 -4.49 -20.72
C LYS A 174 6.34 -4.93 -22.00
N LYS A 175 5.25 -5.69 -21.90
CA LYS A 175 4.47 -6.15 -23.05
C LYS A 175 3.84 -4.97 -23.82
N LYS A 176 3.31 -3.98 -23.11
CA LYS A 176 2.75 -2.76 -23.73
C LYS A 176 3.83 -1.95 -24.44
N LEU A 177 4.94 -1.67 -23.76
CA LEU A 177 6.05 -0.91 -24.33
C LEU A 177 6.63 -1.59 -25.57
N HIS A 178 6.79 -2.92 -25.56
CA HIS A 178 7.31 -3.67 -26.71
C HIS A 178 6.44 -3.49 -27.97
N LYS A 179 5.12 -3.39 -27.82
CA LYS A 179 4.21 -3.11 -28.95
C LYS A 179 4.31 -1.68 -29.47
N MET A 180 4.69 -0.74 -28.62
CA MET A 180 4.70 0.69 -28.95
C MET A 180 6.08 1.17 -29.43
N ILE A 181 7.17 0.53 -28.99
CA ILE A 181 8.52 1.05 -29.19
C ILE A 181 8.96 1.07 -30.66
N ILE A 182 8.60 0.05 -31.45
CA ILE A 182 8.96 0.00 -32.88
C ILE A 182 8.24 1.12 -33.65
N PRO A 183 6.90 1.25 -33.59
CA PRO A 183 6.21 2.37 -34.22
C PRO A 183 6.70 3.73 -33.72
N ALA A 184 6.95 3.88 -32.41
CA ALA A 184 7.30 5.16 -31.82
C ALA A 184 8.75 5.60 -32.08
N ILE A 185 9.71 4.69 -32.15
CA ILE A 185 11.14 5.04 -32.27
C ILE A 185 11.69 4.82 -33.67
N ILE A 186 11.29 3.73 -34.34
CA ILE A 186 11.86 3.33 -35.63
C ILE A 186 11.04 3.91 -36.78
N GLU A 187 9.72 3.82 -36.70
CA GLU A 187 8.82 4.18 -37.80
C GLU A 187 8.33 5.64 -37.70
N SER A 188 8.24 6.19 -36.49
CA SER A 188 7.79 7.56 -36.31
C SER A 188 8.83 8.53 -36.89
N GLN A 189 8.36 9.45 -37.71
CA GLN A 189 9.17 10.57 -38.14
C GLN A 189 9.04 11.69 -37.13
N SER A 190 10.17 12.12 -36.58
CA SER A 190 10.23 13.25 -35.65
C SER A 190 9.77 14.56 -36.31
N LEU A 191 9.88 14.66 -37.64
CA LEU A 191 9.45 15.79 -38.45
C LEU A 191 8.54 15.28 -39.59
N PRO A 192 7.21 15.39 -39.45
CA PRO A 192 6.27 14.96 -40.49
C PRO A 192 6.58 15.61 -41.84
N GLY A 193 6.86 14.80 -42.86
CA GLY A 193 7.16 15.27 -44.22
C GLY A 193 8.65 15.55 -44.50
N PHE A 194 9.53 15.42 -43.50
CA PHE A 194 10.97 15.50 -43.69
C PHE A 194 11.55 14.10 -43.94
N VAL A 195 11.34 13.58 -45.15
CA VAL A 195 11.96 12.32 -45.61
C VAL A 195 13.25 12.66 -46.35
N THR A 196 14.40 12.54 -45.69
CA THR A 196 15.68 12.50 -46.40
C THR A 196 15.88 11.11 -46.99
N ASN A 197 16.14 10.99 -48.30
CA ASN A 197 16.53 9.74 -48.97
C ASN A 197 17.92 9.26 -48.49
N GLU A 198 18.03 8.84 -47.23
CA GLU A 198 19.19 8.15 -46.69
C GLU A 198 18.96 6.64 -46.82
N SER A 199 18.80 6.16 -48.06
CA SER A 199 18.77 4.74 -48.37
C SER A 199 20.13 4.10 -47.97
N SER A 200 20.09 3.23 -46.96
CA SER A 200 20.94 2.04 -46.87
C SER A 200 22.44 2.20 -46.58
N ARG A 201 22.89 3.20 -45.81
CA ARG A 201 24.30 3.25 -45.35
C ARG A 201 24.59 2.48 -44.06
N PHE A 202 23.58 2.18 -43.24
CA PHE A 202 23.80 1.55 -41.92
C PHE A 202 24.01 0.02 -42.01
N LEU A 203 23.24 -0.67 -42.85
CA LEU A 203 23.35 -2.14 -43.01
C LEU A 203 24.64 -2.59 -43.71
N GLY A 204 25.23 -1.74 -44.56
CA GLY A 204 26.48 -2.06 -45.27
C GLY A 204 27.73 -2.10 -44.37
N LYS A 205 27.69 -1.47 -43.20
CA LYS A 205 28.82 -1.45 -42.25
C LYS A 205 28.78 -2.57 -41.21
N LEU A 206 27.65 -3.26 -41.06
CA LEU A 206 27.48 -4.33 -40.07
C LEU A 206 27.78 -5.73 -40.64
N LEU A 207 27.89 -5.82 -41.97
CA LEU A 207 28.16 -7.05 -42.72
C LEU A 207 29.58 -7.09 -43.33
N GLN A 208 30.47 -6.21 -42.90
CA GLN A 208 31.85 -6.13 -43.37
C GLN A 208 32.86 -6.40 -42.25
#